data_AF-A0A3B5L990-F1
#
_entry.id   AF-A0A3B5L990-F1
#
_cell.length_a   1.000
_cell.length_b   1.000
_cell.length_c   1.000
_cell.angle_alpha   90.00
_cell.angle_beta   90.00
_cell.angle_gamma   90.00
#
_symmetry.space_group_name_H-M   'P 1'
#
loop_
_entity.id
_entity.type
_entity.pdbx_description
1 polymer ?
#
loop_
_entity_poly.entity_id
_entity_poly.type
_entity_poly.pdbx_seq_one_letter_code
_entity_poly.pdbx_strand_id
1 'polypeptide(L)'
;MKTEKEAGDDGATKPSDSSKETEKKKRSRVKQLLTDIKRQVEFWFGEVNLHKDRFLKKLIDESDSGYVDISVLTNFSRMKKLTTDTKLIARALKNSSVVQINLEGTKVRRKHPLGNPPNNVDSRTVYVELLPKDVTHSWIKRVFTKCGNVVYVSIPRYRSTGDSKGFAFVEFEKEEQAQKAIEMLNNPPEDAPRKPGIFPKTLNRKPIPFPVDNPQSH
;
A
#
# COMPACT_ATOMS: atom_id res chain seq x y z
N MET A 1 -63.64 21.08 41.47
CA MET A 1 -62.68 22.20 41.49
C MET A 1 -61.29 21.61 41.57
N LYS A 2 -60.42 21.98 40.61
CA LYS A 2 -58.94 21.84 40.54
C LYS A 2 -58.32 20.45 40.77
N THR A 3 -58.00 19.68 39.72
CA THR A 3 -56.69 19.62 39.00
C THR A 3 -55.44 19.72 39.87
N GLU A 4 -54.67 18.63 39.94
CA GLU A 4 -53.21 18.69 39.86
C GLU A 4 -52.71 17.44 39.13
N LYS A 5 -51.85 17.68 38.14
CA LYS A 5 -51.45 16.78 37.05
C LYS A 5 -49.95 16.58 37.24
N GLU A 6 -49.53 15.41 37.69
CA GLU A 6 -48.10 15.05 37.75
C GLU A 6 -47.57 14.96 36.32
N ALA A 7 -46.71 15.92 35.96
CA ALA A 7 -45.92 15.87 34.75
C ALA A 7 -44.60 15.17 35.08
N GLY A 8 -44.42 13.96 34.56
CA GLY A 8 -43.13 13.29 34.52
C GLY A 8 -42.17 14.09 33.62
N ASP A 9 -41.09 14.58 34.23
CA ASP A 9 -39.97 15.23 33.57
C ASP A 9 -39.15 14.17 32.83
N ASP A 10 -39.40 14.06 31.52
CA ASP A 10 -38.63 13.24 30.60
C ASP A 10 -37.31 13.96 30.32
N GLY A 11 -36.34 13.74 31.23
CA GLY A 11 -34.97 14.25 31.17
C GLY A 11 -34.18 13.65 30.00
N ALA A 12 -34.56 13.98 28.77
CA ALA A 12 -33.77 13.74 27.57
C ALA A 12 -32.50 14.62 27.64
N THR A 13 -31.47 14.07 28.31
CA THR A 13 -30.13 14.67 28.39
C THR A 13 -29.60 14.84 26.96
N LYS A 14 -29.69 16.07 26.43
CA LYS A 14 -29.13 16.41 25.12
C LYS A 14 -27.62 16.11 25.16
N PRO A 15 -27.08 15.37 24.18
CA PRO A 15 -25.67 15.00 24.18
C PRO A 15 -24.81 16.27 24.11
N SER A 16 -23.92 16.42 25.09
CA SER A 16 -23.00 17.56 25.23
C SER A 16 -22.10 17.70 24.01
N ASP A 17 -21.72 18.93 23.68
CA ASP A 17 -20.97 19.25 22.46
C ASP A 17 -19.58 18.56 22.41
N SER A 18 -18.97 18.33 23.59
CA SER A 18 -17.70 17.58 23.70
C SER A 18 -17.83 16.11 23.29
N SER A 19 -18.96 15.46 23.60
CA SER A 19 -19.21 14.05 23.28
C SER A 19 -19.37 13.86 21.77
N LYS A 20 -20.04 14.81 21.10
CA LYS A 20 -20.20 14.81 19.63
C LYS A 20 -18.86 14.97 18.91
N GLU A 21 -17.97 15.82 19.42
CA GLU A 21 -16.65 16.04 18.82
C GLU A 21 -15.75 14.79 18.95
N THR A 22 -15.76 14.12 20.10
CA THR A 22 -15.01 12.85 20.28
C THR A 22 -15.51 11.73 19.36
N GLU A 23 -16.82 11.58 19.19
CA GLU A 23 -17.40 10.57 18.29
C GLU A 23 -17.08 10.88 16.82
N LYS A 24 -17.10 12.16 16.42
CA LYS A 24 -16.71 12.57 15.07
C LYS A 24 -15.23 12.24 14.78
N LYS A 25 -14.33 12.49 15.75
CA LYS A 25 -12.90 12.14 15.64
C LYS A 25 -12.70 10.62 15.55
N LYS A 26 -13.39 9.82 16.36
CA LYS A 26 -13.35 8.35 16.27
C LYS A 26 -13.82 7.86 14.91
N ARG A 27 -14.97 8.36 14.42
CA ARG A 27 -15.53 7.98 13.11
C ARG A 27 -14.58 8.32 11.96
N SER A 28 -13.89 9.46 12.03
CA SER A 28 -12.87 9.87 11.06
C SER A 28 -11.68 8.90 11.04
N ARG A 29 -11.13 8.55 12.21
CA ARG A 29 -10.01 7.58 12.32
C ARG A 29 -10.38 6.21 11.75
N VAL A 30 -11.57 5.70 12.07
CA VAL A 30 -12.07 4.42 11.52
C VAL A 30 -12.22 4.50 10.01
N LYS A 31 -12.74 5.62 9.47
CA LYS A 31 -12.86 5.83 8.02
C LYS A 31 -11.49 5.82 7.33
N GLN A 32 -10.49 6.46 7.94
CA GLN A 32 -9.12 6.44 7.43
C GLN A 32 -8.54 5.02 7.43
N LEU A 33 -8.68 4.29 8.54
CA LEU A 33 -8.22 2.90 8.64
C LEU A 33 -8.84 2.00 7.56
N LEU A 34 -10.16 2.09 7.35
CA LEU A 34 -10.85 1.34 6.29
C LEU A 34 -10.32 1.70 4.90
N THR A 35 -10.01 2.98 4.68
CA THR A 35 -9.43 3.45 3.41
C THR A 35 -8.02 2.90 3.21
N ASP A 36 -7.20 2.86 4.26
CA ASP A 36 -5.83 2.36 4.18
C ASP A 36 -5.79 0.84 3.96
N ILE A 37 -6.67 0.09 4.62
CA ILE A 37 -6.86 -1.35 4.39
C ILE A 37 -7.29 -1.61 2.95
N LYS A 38 -8.31 -0.89 2.47
CA LYS A 38 -8.81 -1.02 1.10
C LYS A 38 -7.69 -0.78 0.09
N ARG A 39 -6.95 0.34 0.23
CA ARG A 39 -5.81 0.68 -0.64
C ARG A 39 -4.73 -0.40 -0.63
N GLN A 40 -4.43 -0.98 0.54
CA GLN A 40 -3.39 -2.00 0.66
C GLN A 40 -3.77 -3.29 -0.07
N VAL A 41 -5.04 -3.73 0.04
CA VAL A 41 -5.53 -4.92 -0.67
C VAL A 41 -5.68 -4.65 -2.17
N GLU A 42 -6.20 -3.48 -2.56
CA GLU A 42 -6.28 -3.08 -3.97
C GLU A 42 -4.90 -3.03 -4.63
N PHE A 43 -3.87 -2.61 -3.89
CA PHE A 43 -2.49 -2.66 -4.36
C PHE A 43 -2.02 -4.11 -4.57
N TRP A 44 -2.23 -5.01 -3.60
CA TRP A 44 -1.78 -6.40 -3.71
C TRP A 44 -2.40 -7.16 -4.88
N PHE A 45 -3.71 -6.99 -5.07
CA PHE A 45 -4.46 -7.60 -6.16
C PHE A 45 -4.44 -6.76 -7.44
N GLY A 46 -3.87 -5.56 -7.40
CA GLY A 46 -3.72 -4.67 -8.54
C GLY A 46 -2.74 -5.23 -9.56
N GLU A 47 -2.84 -4.76 -10.80
CA GLU A 47 -2.03 -5.29 -11.91
C GLU A 47 -0.53 -5.13 -11.68
N VAL A 48 -0.08 -3.97 -11.20
CA VAL A 48 1.35 -3.69 -11.03
C VAL A 48 2.01 -4.65 -10.03
N ASN A 49 1.35 -4.93 -8.90
CA ASN A 49 1.91 -5.86 -7.90
C ASN A 49 1.78 -7.31 -8.37
N LEU A 50 0.62 -7.71 -8.88
CA LEU A 50 0.32 -9.12 -9.14
C LEU A 50 1.11 -9.72 -10.33
N HIS A 51 1.59 -8.89 -11.26
CA HIS A 51 2.57 -9.31 -12.26
C HIS A 51 3.96 -9.62 -11.67
N LYS A 52 4.29 -9.10 -10.48
CA LYS A 52 5.60 -9.26 -9.83
C LYS A 52 5.53 -10.23 -8.63
N ASP A 53 4.40 -10.29 -7.94
CA ASP A 53 4.17 -11.09 -6.75
C ASP A 53 3.83 -12.54 -7.10
N ARG A 54 4.85 -13.39 -7.14
CA ARG A 54 4.71 -14.82 -7.44
C ARG A 54 3.88 -15.57 -6.40
N PHE A 55 3.88 -15.13 -5.13
CA PHE A 55 3.16 -15.80 -4.06
C PHE A 55 1.65 -15.64 -4.23
N LEU A 56 1.18 -14.40 -4.36
CA LEU A 56 -0.24 -14.13 -4.57
C LEU A 56 -0.73 -14.67 -5.91
N LYS A 57 0.08 -14.55 -6.96
CA LYS A 57 -0.26 -15.11 -8.28
C LYS A 57 -0.47 -16.62 -8.20
N LYS A 58 0.47 -17.35 -7.56
CA LYS A 58 0.37 -18.80 -7.37
C LYS A 58 -0.89 -19.19 -6.59
N LEU A 59 -1.20 -18.51 -5.49
CA LEU A 59 -2.41 -18.79 -4.70
C LEU A 59 -3.70 -18.61 -5.50
N ILE A 60 -3.75 -17.60 -6.37
CA ILE A 60 -4.92 -17.34 -7.23
C ILE A 60 -5.02 -18.40 -8.32
N ASP A 61 -3.90 -18.73 -8.98
CA ASP A 61 -3.84 -19.71 -10.07
C ASP A 61 -4.12 -21.15 -9.59
N GLU A 62 -3.74 -21.50 -8.35
CA GLU A 62 -4.01 -22.81 -7.73
C GLU A 62 -5.45 -22.95 -7.21
N SER A 63 -6.20 -21.85 -7.10
CA SER A 63 -7.58 -21.87 -6.63
C SER A 63 -8.55 -21.98 -7.80
N ASP A 64 -9.39 -23.02 -7.84
CA ASP A 64 -10.38 -23.26 -8.92
C ASP A 64 -11.27 -22.04 -9.24
N SER A 65 -11.50 -21.18 -8.26
CA SER A 65 -12.39 -20.01 -8.36
C SER A 65 -11.69 -18.66 -8.18
N GLY A 66 -10.35 -18.67 -8.04
CA GLY A 66 -9.49 -17.49 -7.84
C GLY A 66 -9.66 -16.79 -6.49
N TYR A 67 -10.33 -17.42 -5.52
CA TYR A 67 -10.55 -16.88 -4.18
C TYR A 67 -9.37 -17.18 -3.25
N VAL A 68 -8.92 -16.14 -2.55
CA VAL A 68 -7.89 -16.21 -1.51
C VAL A 68 -8.52 -15.90 -0.16
N ASP A 69 -8.22 -16.70 0.86
CA ASP A 69 -8.70 -16.47 2.22
C ASP A 69 -8.17 -15.16 2.81
N ILE A 70 -9.05 -14.38 3.44
CA ILE A 70 -8.65 -13.13 4.13
C ILE A 70 -7.65 -13.44 5.26
N SER A 71 -7.71 -14.64 5.84
CA SER A 71 -6.75 -15.15 6.82
C SER A 71 -5.31 -15.20 6.28
N VAL A 72 -5.10 -15.35 4.97
CA VAL A 72 -3.76 -15.25 4.37
C VAL A 72 -3.29 -13.80 4.38
N LEU A 73 -4.18 -12.85 4.10
CA LEU A 73 -3.85 -11.42 4.10
C LEU A 73 -3.48 -10.91 5.48
N THR A 74 -4.09 -11.43 6.56
CA THR A 74 -3.73 -11.05 7.93
C THR A 74 -2.30 -11.46 8.29
N ASN A 75 -1.72 -12.44 7.58
CA ASN A 75 -0.32 -12.83 7.79
C ASN A 75 0.69 -11.86 7.14
N PHE A 76 0.26 -11.00 6.21
CA PHE A 76 1.16 -10.06 5.56
C PHE A 76 1.61 -8.95 6.52
N SER A 77 2.91 -8.64 6.49
CA SER A 77 3.53 -7.68 7.41
C SER A 77 2.88 -6.30 7.41
N ARG A 78 2.35 -5.84 6.26
CA ARG A 78 1.62 -4.57 6.18
C ARG A 78 0.17 -4.68 6.70
N MET A 79 -0.51 -5.81 6.52
CA MET A 79 -1.86 -5.98 7.09
C MET A 79 -1.77 -6.04 8.61
N LYS A 80 -0.83 -6.81 9.18
CA LYS A 80 -0.62 -6.94 10.63
C LYS A 80 -0.49 -5.59 11.35
N LYS A 81 0.07 -4.58 10.68
CA LYS A 81 0.23 -3.22 11.23
C LYS A 81 -1.06 -2.40 11.21
N LEU A 82 -2.01 -2.74 10.34
CA LEU A 82 -3.30 -2.06 10.20
C LEU A 82 -4.37 -2.77 11.03
N THR A 83 -4.53 -4.08 10.85
CA THR A 83 -5.52 -4.91 11.55
C THR A 83 -5.25 -6.40 11.35
N THR A 84 -5.76 -7.22 12.26
CA THR A 84 -5.89 -8.68 12.09
C THR A 84 -7.35 -9.13 12.01
N ASP A 85 -8.31 -8.20 12.16
CA ASP A 85 -9.73 -8.50 12.14
C ASP A 85 -10.22 -8.72 10.70
N THR A 86 -10.62 -9.96 10.42
CA THR A 86 -11.15 -10.37 9.12
C THR A 86 -12.46 -9.66 8.77
N LYS A 87 -13.33 -9.38 9.74
CA LYS A 87 -14.61 -8.68 9.52
C LYS A 87 -14.37 -7.24 9.12
N LEU A 88 -13.37 -6.60 9.73
CA LEU A 88 -12.98 -5.23 9.42
C LEU A 88 -12.39 -5.14 8.00
N ILE A 89 -11.55 -6.10 7.62
CA ILE A 89 -11.03 -6.21 6.25
C ILE A 89 -12.18 -6.41 5.26
N ALA A 90 -13.07 -7.39 5.49
CA ALA A 90 -14.22 -7.65 4.62
C ALA A 90 -15.09 -6.39 4.45
N ARG A 91 -15.34 -5.65 5.54
CA ARG A 91 -16.07 -4.38 5.51
C ARG A 91 -15.36 -3.31 4.66
N ALA A 92 -14.03 -3.20 4.75
CA ALA A 92 -13.26 -2.25 3.94
C ALA A 92 -13.35 -2.56 2.43
N LEU A 93 -13.47 -3.84 2.07
CA LEU A 93 -13.43 -4.31 0.69
C LEU A 93 -14.80 -4.32 -0.02
N LYS A 94 -15.92 -4.15 0.70
CA LYS A 94 -17.28 -4.17 0.11
C LYS A 94 -17.43 -3.29 -1.14
N ASN A 95 -16.80 -2.11 -1.15
CA ASN A 95 -16.87 -1.14 -2.24
C ASN A 95 -15.54 -0.99 -3.00
N SER A 96 -14.75 -2.06 -3.10
CA SER A 96 -13.53 -2.04 -3.93
C SER A 96 -13.86 -2.10 -5.42
N SER A 97 -13.06 -1.41 -6.24
CA SER A 97 -13.14 -1.50 -7.71
C SER A 97 -12.33 -2.67 -8.26
N VAL A 98 -11.31 -3.13 -7.53
CA VAL A 98 -10.37 -4.17 -7.99
C VAL A 98 -10.78 -5.56 -7.50
N VAL A 99 -11.27 -5.66 -6.27
CA VAL A 99 -11.55 -6.95 -5.62
C VAL A 99 -13.02 -7.08 -5.22
N GLN A 100 -13.46 -8.33 -5.10
CA GLN A 100 -14.76 -8.70 -4.54
C GLN A 100 -14.59 -9.76 -3.45
N ILE A 101 -15.52 -9.74 -2.50
CA ILE A 101 -15.60 -10.72 -1.42
C ILE A 101 -16.65 -11.79 -1.75
N ASN A 102 -16.50 -12.99 -1.20
CA ASN A 102 -17.55 -14.02 -1.25
C ASN A 102 -18.74 -13.63 -0.34
N LEU A 103 -19.84 -14.39 -0.42
CA LEU A 103 -21.06 -14.14 0.36
C LEU A 103 -20.81 -14.18 1.88
N GLU A 104 -19.92 -15.05 2.34
CA GLU A 104 -19.55 -15.20 3.74
C GLU A 104 -18.61 -14.10 4.25
N GLY A 105 -17.97 -13.35 3.35
CA GLY A 105 -16.97 -12.34 3.70
C GLY A 105 -15.66 -12.92 4.26
N THR A 106 -15.36 -14.17 3.96
CA THR A 106 -14.17 -14.91 4.41
C THR A 106 -13.05 -14.92 3.36
N LYS A 107 -13.41 -14.81 2.07
CA LYS A 107 -12.49 -14.88 0.93
C LYS A 107 -12.61 -13.66 0.03
N VAL A 108 -11.52 -13.36 -0.68
CA VAL A 108 -11.42 -12.25 -1.63
C VAL A 108 -10.83 -12.72 -2.95
N ARG A 109 -11.32 -12.18 -4.06
CA ARG A 109 -10.74 -12.40 -5.40
C ARG A 109 -10.73 -11.11 -6.21
N ARG A 110 -9.99 -11.09 -7.31
CA ARG A 110 -10.11 -10.01 -8.30
C ARG A 110 -11.47 -10.03 -8.97
N LYS A 111 -12.04 -8.85 -9.22
CA LYS A 111 -13.25 -8.67 -10.04
C LYS A 111 -12.95 -8.91 -11.52
N HIS A 112 -11.81 -8.39 -11.98
CA HIS A 112 -11.39 -8.46 -13.37
C HIS A 112 -10.17 -9.38 -13.47
N PRO A 113 -10.11 -10.25 -14.50
CA PRO A 113 -8.93 -11.07 -14.74
C PRO A 113 -7.68 -10.20 -14.90
N LEU A 114 -6.52 -10.80 -14.68
CA LEU A 114 -5.25 -10.16 -15.02
C LEU A 114 -5.16 -10.00 -16.54
N GLY A 115 -4.92 -8.77 -16.99
CA GLY A 115 -4.52 -8.53 -18.38
C GLY A 115 -3.10 -9.01 -18.65
N ASN A 116 -2.62 -8.72 -19.86
CA ASN A 116 -1.22 -8.93 -20.21
C ASN A 116 -0.30 -8.03 -19.36
N PRO A 117 0.96 -8.45 -19.12
CA PRO A 117 1.93 -7.61 -18.45
C PRO A 117 2.04 -6.26 -19.15
N PRO A 118 2.03 -5.15 -18.40
CA PRO A 118 2.10 -3.83 -19.00
C PRO A 118 3.39 -3.67 -19.81
N ASN A 119 3.28 -3.15 -21.03
CA ASN A 119 4.46 -2.81 -21.83
C ASN A 119 5.19 -1.62 -21.18
N ASN A 120 6.50 -1.49 -21.45
CA ASN A 120 7.32 -0.35 -21.03
C ASN A 120 7.38 -0.12 -19.50
N VAL A 121 7.38 -1.19 -18.69
CA VAL A 121 7.61 -1.10 -17.23
C VAL A 121 8.96 -0.44 -16.95
N ASP A 122 9.99 -0.81 -17.70
CA ASP A 122 11.35 -0.35 -17.50
C ASP A 122 11.48 1.17 -17.74
N SER A 123 10.83 1.71 -18.78
CA SER A 123 10.81 3.15 -19.05
C SER A 123 10.13 3.96 -17.94
N ARG A 124 9.22 3.33 -17.18
CA ARG A 124 8.52 3.94 -16.05
C ARG A 124 9.20 3.67 -14.71
N THR A 125 10.30 2.93 -14.70
CA THR A 125 10.99 2.51 -13.48
C THR A 125 12.34 3.20 -13.34
N VAL A 126 12.52 3.87 -12.21
CA VAL A 126 13.77 4.55 -11.85
C VAL A 126 14.56 3.70 -10.88
N TYR A 127 15.84 3.48 -11.19
CA TYR A 127 16.77 2.85 -10.27
C TYR A 127 17.42 3.90 -9.37
N VAL A 128 17.44 3.66 -8.06
CA VAL A 128 17.83 4.63 -7.04
C VAL A 128 18.97 4.08 -6.18
N GLU A 129 20.11 4.76 -6.12
CA GLU A 129 21.30 4.43 -5.32
C GLU A 129 21.55 5.43 -4.18
N LEU A 130 22.49 5.08 -3.30
CA LEU A 130 22.91 5.88 -2.13
C LEU A 130 21.79 6.05 -1.10
N LEU A 131 20.97 5.02 -0.96
CA LEU A 131 19.93 4.97 0.05
C LEU A 131 20.54 4.64 1.43
N PRO A 132 20.07 5.27 2.50
CA PRO A 132 20.52 4.97 3.85
C PRO A 132 20.05 3.56 4.26
N LYS A 133 20.76 2.93 5.21
CA LYS A 133 20.49 1.54 5.62
C LYS A 133 19.10 1.34 6.22
N ASP A 134 18.56 2.38 6.84
CA ASP A 134 17.24 2.43 7.47
C ASP A 134 16.14 2.89 6.50
N VAL A 135 16.42 2.93 5.19
CA VAL A 135 15.45 3.39 4.19
C VAL A 135 14.14 2.58 4.25
N THR A 136 13.02 3.32 4.30
CA THR A 136 11.67 2.74 4.35
C THR A 136 10.91 3.03 3.06
N HIS A 137 9.94 2.17 2.75
CA HIS A 137 9.01 2.41 1.63
C HIS A 137 8.29 3.75 1.78
N SER A 138 7.93 4.13 3.00
CA SER A 138 7.28 5.42 3.29
C SER A 138 8.19 6.60 2.98
N TRP A 139 9.49 6.50 3.30
CA TRP A 139 10.47 7.53 2.98
C TRP A 139 10.63 7.69 1.46
N ILE A 140 10.83 6.58 0.74
CA ILE A 140 10.96 6.60 -0.74
C ILE A 140 9.70 7.20 -1.35
N LYS A 141 8.52 6.72 -0.96
CA LYS A 141 7.25 7.25 -1.48
C LYS A 141 7.15 8.75 -1.24
N ARG A 142 7.45 9.23 -0.01
CA ARG A 142 7.40 10.66 0.32
C ARG A 142 8.34 11.52 -0.54
N VAL A 143 9.54 11.04 -0.83
CA VAL A 143 10.51 11.78 -1.66
C VAL A 143 10.06 11.81 -3.13
N PHE A 144 9.72 10.65 -3.68
CA PHE A 144 9.44 10.48 -5.10
C PHE A 144 8.02 10.89 -5.51
N THR A 145 7.06 10.99 -4.58
CA THR A 145 5.72 11.52 -4.86
C THR A 145 5.74 12.98 -5.34
N LYS A 146 6.82 13.74 -5.07
CA LYS A 146 7.00 15.09 -5.63
C LYS A 146 7.21 15.08 -7.16
N CYS A 147 7.70 13.96 -7.69
CA CYS A 147 8.02 13.79 -9.11
C CYS A 147 6.84 13.18 -9.89
N GLY A 148 5.99 12.38 -9.23
CA GLY A 148 4.82 11.77 -9.85
C GLY A 148 4.12 10.73 -8.96
N ASN A 149 3.15 10.02 -9.54
CA ASN A 149 2.42 8.98 -8.83
C ASN A 149 3.25 7.68 -8.78
N VAL A 150 3.75 7.34 -7.60
CA VAL A 150 4.55 6.13 -7.36
C VAL A 150 3.61 4.94 -7.22
N VAL A 151 3.63 4.04 -8.22
CA VAL A 151 2.78 2.85 -8.26
C VAL A 151 3.42 1.63 -7.61
N TYR A 152 4.75 1.51 -7.64
CA TYR A 152 5.45 0.38 -7.02
C TYR A 152 6.84 0.77 -6.53
N VAL A 153 7.27 0.17 -5.41
CA VAL A 153 8.60 0.37 -4.83
C VAL A 153 9.17 -0.99 -4.44
N SER A 154 10.37 -1.30 -4.92
CA SER A 154 11.15 -2.46 -4.52
C SER A 154 12.41 -2.02 -3.81
N ILE A 155 12.64 -2.49 -2.59
CA ILE A 155 13.88 -2.26 -1.83
C ILE A 155 14.54 -3.62 -1.62
N PRO A 156 15.44 -4.04 -2.52
CA PRO A 156 16.14 -5.32 -2.37
C PRO A 156 16.93 -5.38 -1.07
N ARG A 157 16.79 -6.51 -0.37
CA ARG A 157 17.47 -6.80 0.89
C ARG A 157 18.32 -8.06 0.76
N TYR A 158 19.37 -8.17 1.56
CA TYR A 158 20.13 -9.42 1.69
C TYR A 158 19.27 -10.45 2.42
N ARG A 159 19.16 -11.67 1.87
CA ARG A 159 18.36 -12.74 2.51
C ARG A 159 18.96 -13.19 3.85
N SER A 160 20.29 -13.09 4.01
CA SER A 160 21.01 -13.49 5.22
C SER A 160 20.80 -12.50 6.38
N THR A 161 21.02 -11.21 6.16
CA THR A 161 20.99 -10.20 7.23
C THR A 161 19.70 -9.39 7.28
N GLY A 162 18.90 -9.39 6.22
CA GLY A 162 17.71 -8.54 6.08
C GLY A 162 18.03 -7.06 5.78
N ASP A 163 19.31 -6.70 5.67
CA ASP A 163 19.75 -5.33 5.39
C ASP A 163 19.42 -4.92 3.97
N SER A 164 19.07 -3.65 3.77
CA SER A 164 18.89 -3.09 2.44
C SER A 164 20.22 -3.08 1.68
N LYS A 165 20.18 -3.45 0.39
CA LYS A 165 21.37 -3.41 -0.48
C LYS A 165 21.83 -1.99 -0.87
N GLY A 166 21.23 -0.95 -0.28
CA GLY A 166 21.58 0.46 -0.54
C GLY A 166 20.97 1.04 -1.83
N PHE A 167 20.06 0.31 -2.47
CA PHE A 167 19.35 0.76 -3.67
C PHE A 167 17.87 0.34 -3.66
N ALA A 168 17.08 0.98 -4.53
CA ALA A 168 15.67 0.67 -4.74
C ALA A 168 15.26 0.88 -6.20
N PHE A 169 14.14 0.26 -6.58
CA PHE A 169 13.44 0.55 -7.83
C PHE A 169 12.13 1.25 -7.51
N VAL A 170 11.86 2.36 -8.21
CA VAL A 170 10.66 3.16 -8.06
C VAL A 170 9.94 3.20 -9.41
N GLU A 171 8.80 2.52 -9.50
CA GLU A 171 7.94 2.54 -10.68
C GLU A 171 6.90 3.64 -10.55
N PHE A 172 6.78 4.45 -11.60
CA PHE A 172 5.79 5.51 -11.74
C PHE A 172 4.63 5.08 -12.64
N GLU A 173 3.52 5.81 -12.52
CA GLU A 173 2.37 5.59 -13.38
C GLU A 173 2.69 5.87 -14.85
N LYS A 174 3.49 6.91 -15.12
CA LYS A 174 3.88 7.34 -16.47
C LYS A 174 5.39 7.53 -16.63
N GLU A 175 5.88 7.47 -17.87
CA GLU A 175 7.30 7.60 -18.21
C GLU A 175 7.83 9.01 -17.93
N GLU A 176 7.01 10.05 -18.16
CA GLU A 176 7.42 11.44 -17.94
C GLU A 176 7.71 11.71 -16.46
N GLN A 177 7.02 11.02 -15.56
CA GLN A 177 7.24 11.11 -14.12
C GLN A 177 8.56 10.48 -13.69
N ALA A 178 8.94 9.36 -14.33
CA ALA A 178 10.23 8.72 -14.13
C ALA A 178 11.37 9.64 -14.60
N GLN A 179 11.23 10.24 -15.77
CA GLN A 179 12.22 11.19 -16.30
C GLN A 179 12.35 12.43 -15.41
N LYS A 180 11.22 12.98 -14.93
CA LYS A 180 11.21 14.11 -13.99
C LYS A 180 11.91 13.77 -12.67
N ALA A 181 11.75 12.55 -12.16
CA ALA A 181 12.46 12.13 -10.96
C ALA A 181 13.98 12.13 -11.17
N ILE A 182 14.42 11.75 -12.36
CA ILE A 182 15.84 11.72 -12.72
C ILE A 182 16.43 13.12 -12.80
N GLU A 183 15.73 14.03 -13.48
CA GLU A 183 16.14 15.42 -13.62
C GLU A 183 16.20 16.14 -12.27
N MET A 184 15.16 15.99 -11.43
CA MET A 184 15.06 16.71 -10.17
C MET A 184 15.97 16.17 -9.05
N LEU A 185 16.26 14.86 -9.03
CA LEU A 185 16.98 14.25 -7.91
C LEU A 185 18.47 13.99 -8.19
N ASN A 186 18.91 13.98 -9.46
CA ASN A 186 20.32 13.83 -9.80
C ASN A 186 21.14 15.10 -9.78
N ASN A 187 20.50 16.26 -9.91
CA ASN A 187 21.17 17.55 -10.01
C ASN A 187 21.02 18.32 -8.70
N PRO A 188 21.82 18.01 -7.65
CA PRO A 188 21.90 18.88 -6.50
C PRO A 188 22.46 20.25 -6.92
N PRO A 189 22.14 21.35 -6.20
CA PRO A 189 22.84 22.63 -6.34
C PRO A 189 24.36 22.40 -6.31
N GLU A 190 25.11 23.14 -7.12
CA GLU A 190 26.55 22.92 -7.40
C GLU A 190 27.42 22.85 -6.12
N ASP A 191 26.99 23.51 -5.05
CA ASP A 191 27.66 23.55 -3.73
C ASP A 191 27.17 22.51 -2.71
N ALA A 192 26.22 21.63 -3.04
CA ALA A 192 25.65 20.71 -2.07
C ALA A 192 26.48 19.41 -1.98
N PRO A 193 27.06 19.06 -0.82
CA PRO A 193 27.76 17.78 -0.65
C PRO A 193 26.77 16.63 -0.88
N ARG A 194 27.14 15.68 -1.77
CA ARG A 194 26.36 14.46 -2.05
C ARG A 194 26.35 13.53 -0.83
N LYS A 195 25.44 13.79 0.10
CA LYS A 195 25.23 12.97 1.30
C LYS A 195 24.21 11.86 1.02
N PRO A 196 24.48 10.59 1.42
CA PRO A 196 23.51 9.49 1.33
C PRO A 196 22.17 9.89 1.96
N GLY A 197 21.07 9.55 1.29
CA GLY A 197 19.72 9.87 1.77
C GLY A 197 19.28 11.35 1.64
N ILE A 198 20.14 12.29 1.27
CA ILE A 198 19.72 13.68 0.96
C ILE A 198 19.53 13.83 -0.55
N PHE A 199 20.45 13.26 -1.34
CA PHE A 199 20.40 13.26 -2.80
C PHE A 199 20.55 11.82 -3.33
N PRO A 200 19.47 11.04 -3.35
CA PRO A 200 19.53 9.70 -3.93
C PRO A 200 19.85 9.81 -5.43
N LYS A 201 20.83 9.03 -5.89
CA LYS A 201 21.19 9.02 -7.32
C LYS A 201 20.22 8.14 -8.07
N THR A 202 19.60 8.68 -9.09
CA THR A 202 18.57 8.04 -9.92
C THR A 202 19.11 7.76 -11.32
N LEU A 203 18.80 6.62 -11.93
CA LEU A 203 19.29 6.27 -13.27
C LEU A 203 18.16 5.62 -14.08
N ASN A 204 18.01 6.04 -15.34
CA ASN A 204 17.06 5.42 -16.27
C ASN A 204 17.70 4.20 -16.95
N ARG A 205 16.91 3.17 -17.25
CA ARG A 205 17.28 2.03 -18.11
C ARG A 205 18.51 1.23 -17.67
N LYS A 206 18.94 1.30 -16.40
CA LYS A 206 19.89 0.30 -15.88
C LYS A 206 19.21 -1.08 -15.96
N PRO A 207 19.89 -2.13 -16.43
CA PRO A 207 19.34 -3.48 -16.40
C PRO A 207 18.86 -3.77 -14.98
N ILE A 208 17.57 -4.05 -14.82
CA ILE A 208 17.03 -4.49 -13.54
C ILE A 208 17.74 -5.82 -13.27
N PRO A 209 18.62 -5.92 -12.26
CA PRO A 209 19.21 -7.18 -11.92
C PRO A 209 18.04 -8.09 -11.55
N PHE A 210 17.84 -9.16 -12.31
CA PHE A 210 16.92 -10.19 -11.89
C PHE A 210 17.32 -10.58 -10.47
N PRO A 211 16.37 -10.64 -9.51
CA PRO A 211 16.68 -11.28 -8.25
C PRO A 211 17.16 -12.69 -8.63
N VAL A 212 18.44 -12.94 -8.42
CA VAL A 212 19.07 -14.24 -8.65
C VAL A 212 18.36 -15.20 -7.69
N ASP A 213 17.28 -15.80 -8.16
CA ASP A 213 16.83 -17.09 -7.66
C ASP A 213 17.85 -18.09 -8.19
N ASN A 214 18.63 -18.66 -7.29
CA ASN A 214 19.37 -19.89 -7.56
C ASN A 214 19.37 -20.72 -6.27
N PRO A 215 19.42 -22.05 -6.38
CA PRO A 215 18.29 -22.98 -6.40
C PRO A 215 17.94 -23.49 -4.99
N GLN A 216 16.91 -24.32 -4.96
CA GLN A 216 16.29 -25.00 -3.81
C GLN A 216 17.26 -25.42 -2.69
N SER A 217 16.88 -25.15 -1.44
CA SER A 217 17.29 -25.98 -0.30
C SER A 217 16.13 -26.90 0.05
N HIS A 218 16.43 -28.20 0.02
CA HIS A 218 15.65 -29.28 0.64
C HIS A 218 15.35 -29.01 2.11
#